data_AF-A0A2P5CKQ8-F1
#
_entry.id   AF-A0A2P5CKQ8-F1
#
_cell.length_a   1.000
_cell.length_b   1.000
_cell.length_c   1.000
_cell.angle_alpha   90.00
_cell.angle_beta   90.00
_cell.angle_gamma   90.00
#
_symmetry.space_group_name_H-M   'P 1'
#
loop_
_entity.id
_entity.type
_entity.pdbx_description
1 polymer ?
#
loop_
_entity_poly.entity_id
_entity_poly.type
_entity_poly.pdbx_seq_one_letter_code
_entity_poly.pdbx_strand_id
1 'polypeptide(L)'
;MMHMTFYWSKEVTLLFDTWRTSTWTGYALTLVACLIVSAFYQYLEDLRLRIKIASAGKPSSPPAEIDAVTPFLQKKLVGGGGKWSLARLAGALLFGVNSAIGYLLMLAIMSFNGGVFVAVVLGLTIGCFVFRTADDDVTLVVDNPCACA
;
A
#
# COMPACT_ATOMS: atom_id res chain seq x y z
N MET A 1 5.09 24.42 -22.62
CA MET A 1 6.01 23.53 -23.39
C MET A 1 6.20 22.27 -22.58
N MET A 2 6.13 21.08 -23.19
CA MET A 2 6.33 19.83 -22.46
C MET A 2 7.81 19.71 -22.09
N HIS A 3 8.11 19.80 -20.80
CA HIS A 3 9.46 19.58 -20.29
C HIS A 3 9.76 18.09 -20.33
N MET A 4 10.75 17.70 -21.14
CA MET A 4 11.27 16.31 -21.20
C MET A 4 12.41 16.07 -20.22
N THR A 5 12.70 17.07 -19.37
CA THR A 5 13.76 17.06 -18.36
C THR A 5 13.22 17.61 -17.05
N PHE A 6 13.85 17.25 -15.93
CA PHE A 6 13.47 17.78 -14.63
C PHE A 6 13.54 19.31 -14.61
N TYR A 7 12.47 19.94 -14.13
CA TYR A 7 12.42 21.38 -13.94
C TYR A 7 11.99 21.75 -12.51
N TRP A 8 12.41 22.94 -12.07
CA TRP A 8 12.10 23.51 -10.77
C TRP A 8 11.25 24.77 -10.97
N SER A 9 9.93 24.57 -11.07
CA SER A 9 8.95 25.66 -11.17
C SER A 9 7.77 25.42 -10.24
N LYS A 10 7.21 26.53 -9.74
CA LYS A 10 5.95 26.55 -8.98
C LYS A 10 4.71 26.42 -9.89
N GLU A 11 4.88 26.62 -11.19
CA GLU A 11 3.78 26.53 -12.15
C GLU A 11 3.60 25.08 -12.60
N VAL A 12 2.72 24.36 -11.90
CA VAL A 12 2.45 22.94 -12.18
C VAL A 12 0.95 22.71 -12.30
N THR A 13 0.56 22.01 -13.36
CA THR A 13 -0.76 21.42 -13.57
C THR A 13 -0.66 19.93 -13.28
N LEU A 14 -1.26 19.47 -12.19
CA LEU A 14 -1.08 18.10 -11.69
C LEU A 14 -2.35 17.26 -11.89
N LEU A 15 -2.27 16.23 -12.73
CA LEU A 15 -3.32 15.25 -13.09
C LEU A 15 -4.59 15.80 -13.77
N PHE A 16 -5.13 16.93 -13.32
CA PHE A 16 -6.33 17.56 -13.84
C PHE A 16 -6.04 19.02 -14.17
N ASP A 17 -6.64 19.55 -15.25
CA ASP A 17 -6.50 20.96 -15.64
C ASP A 17 -6.94 21.93 -14.54
N THR A 18 -7.83 21.50 -13.65
CA THR A 18 -8.30 22.28 -12.50
C THR A 18 -7.23 22.47 -11.41
N TRP A 19 -6.27 21.54 -11.28
CA TRP A 19 -5.24 21.60 -10.25
C TRP A 19 -4.00 22.34 -10.77
N ARG A 20 -4.15 23.64 -10.98
CA ARG A 20 -3.05 24.53 -11.39
C ARG A 20 -2.52 25.34 -10.22
N THR A 21 -1.24 25.20 -9.95
CA THR A 21 -0.54 26.01 -8.96
C THR A 21 0.14 27.17 -9.67
N SER A 22 -0.14 28.40 -9.25
CA SER A 22 0.52 29.63 -9.73
C SER A 22 1.18 30.41 -8.59
N THR A 23 0.78 30.12 -7.35
CA THR A 23 1.31 30.70 -6.11
C THR A 23 2.26 29.73 -5.42
N TRP A 24 3.21 30.27 -4.65
CA TRP A 24 4.13 29.47 -3.84
C TRP A 24 3.40 28.63 -2.79
N THR A 25 2.33 29.17 -2.19
CA THR A 25 1.49 28.47 -1.22
C THR A 25 0.73 27.31 -1.86
N GLY A 26 0.17 27.52 -3.06
CA GLY A 26 -0.49 26.45 -3.82
C GLY A 26 0.49 25.33 -4.16
N TYR A 27 1.70 25.69 -4.59
CA TYR A 27 2.75 24.71 -4.85
C TYR A 27 3.14 23.92 -3.60
N ALA A 28 3.37 24.59 -2.46
CA ALA A 28 3.70 23.92 -1.20
C ALA A 28 2.58 22.96 -0.74
N LEU A 29 1.31 23.36 -0.86
CA LEU A 29 0.17 22.49 -0.58
C LEU A 29 0.14 21.25 -1.48
N THR A 30 0.45 21.40 -2.77
CA THR A 30 0.57 20.26 -3.69
C THR A 30 1.69 19.32 -3.28
N LEU A 31 2.87 19.84 -2.87
CA LEU A 31 3.97 19.01 -2.39
C LEU A 31 3.57 18.21 -1.13
N VAL A 32 2.91 18.87 -0.18
CA VAL A 32 2.40 18.21 1.03
C VAL A 32 1.35 17.15 0.67
N ALA A 33 0.44 17.45 -0.25
CA ALA A 33 -0.54 16.48 -0.73
C ALA A 33 0.14 15.27 -1.40
N CYS A 34 1.14 15.47 -2.27
CA CYS A 34 1.91 14.38 -2.88
C CYS A 34 2.63 13.52 -1.84
N LEU A 35 3.21 14.14 -0.81
CA LEU A 35 3.85 13.45 0.31
C LEU A 35 2.83 12.60 1.10
N ILE A 36 1.67 13.17 1.45
CA ILE A 36 0.61 12.48 2.18
C ILE A 36 0.05 11.31 1.36
N VAL A 37 -0.24 11.53 0.07
CA VAL A 37 -0.81 10.50 -0.82
C VAL A 37 0.17 9.34 -1.03
N SER A 38 1.47 9.62 -1.15
CA SER A 38 2.50 8.58 -1.27
C SER A 38 2.75 7.81 0.03
N ALA A 39 2.71 8.47 1.19
CA ALA A 39 2.74 7.78 2.48
C ALA A 39 1.48 6.92 2.68
N PHE A 40 0.31 7.43 2.28
CA PHE A 40 -0.95 6.70 2.34
C PHE A 40 -0.99 5.50 1.39
N TYR A 41 -0.34 5.57 0.22
CA TYR A 41 -0.15 4.42 -0.66
C TYR A 41 0.58 3.27 0.05
N GLN A 42 1.68 3.58 0.74
CA GLN A 42 2.42 2.57 1.54
C GLN A 42 1.57 2.00 2.68
N TYR A 43 0.77 2.83 3.34
CA TYR A 43 -0.18 2.37 4.37
C TYR A 43 -1.20 1.35 3.83
N LEU A 44 -1.79 1.62 2.65
CA LEU A 44 -2.75 0.71 2.04
C LEU A 44 -2.11 -0.59 1.56
N GLU A 45 -0.87 -0.52 1.06
CA GLU A 45 -0.09 -1.70 0.70
C GLU A 45 0.19 -2.57 1.93
N ASP A 46 0.59 -1.96 3.04
CA ASP A 46 0.80 -2.64 4.31
C ASP A 46 -0.50 -3.30 4.84
N LEU A 47 -1.62 -2.56 4.88
CA LEU A 47 -2.92 -3.10 5.27
C LEU A 47 -3.32 -4.31 4.42
N ARG A 48 -3.07 -4.25 3.11
CA ARG A 48 -3.36 -5.35 2.19
C ARG A 48 -2.50 -6.57 2.49
N LEU A 49 -1.21 -6.37 2.79
CA LEU A 49 -0.30 -7.44 3.20
C LEU A 49 -0.77 -8.08 4.52
N ARG A 50 -1.15 -7.27 5.52
CA ARG A 50 -1.70 -7.75 6.79
C ARG A 50 -2.96 -8.61 6.60
N ILE A 51 -3.90 -8.17 5.76
CA ILE A 51 -5.11 -8.95 5.47
C ILE A 51 -4.78 -10.28 4.77
N LYS A 52 -3.79 -10.29 3.87
CA LYS A 52 -3.34 -11.50 3.19
C LYS A 52 -2.65 -12.47 4.15
N ILE A 53 -1.85 -11.97 5.08
CA ILE A 53 -1.22 -12.79 6.14
C ILE A 53 -2.28 -13.29 7.12
N ALA A 54 -3.20 -12.46 7.61
CA ALA A 54 -4.25 -12.86 8.54
C ALA A 54 -5.21 -13.91 7.95
N SER A 55 -5.45 -13.86 6.64
CA SER A 55 -6.24 -14.89 5.94
C SER A 55 -5.47 -16.19 5.68
N ALA A 56 -4.12 -16.14 5.62
CA ALA A 56 -3.26 -17.32 5.55
C ALA A 56 -2.98 -17.93 6.95
N GLY A 57 -2.94 -17.09 8.00
CA GLY A 57 -2.62 -17.42 9.38
C GLY A 57 -3.77 -17.99 10.19
N LYS A 58 -4.73 -18.69 9.56
CA LYS A 58 -5.65 -19.58 10.28
C LYS A 58 -5.07 -21.00 10.18
N PRO A 59 -4.24 -21.46 11.13
CA PRO A 59 -3.73 -22.82 11.11
C PRO A 59 -4.90 -23.73 11.49
N SER A 60 -5.38 -24.51 10.54
CA SER A 60 -6.19 -25.67 10.84
C SER A 60 -5.31 -26.78 11.41
N SER A 61 -4.88 -26.65 12.69
CA SER A 61 -4.46 -27.72 13.64
C SER A 61 -3.29 -28.67 13.21
N PRO A 62 -2.69 -29.52 14.09
CA PRO A 62 -1.24 -29.63 14.36
C PRO A 62 -0.48 -30.64 13.47
N PRO A 63 0.86 -30.76 13.59
CA PRO A 63 1.67 -31.63 12.75
C PRO A 63 1.54 -33.09 13.21
N ALA A 64 1.10 -33.95 12.30
CA ALA A 64 1.35 -35.38 12.37
C ALA A 64 2.05 -35.81 11.09
N GLU A 65 3.09 -36.59 11.28
CA GLU A 65 4.09 -37.07 10.33
C GLU A 65 3.51 -37.72 9.06
N ILE A 66 4.24 -37.51 7.96
CA ILE A 66 4.54 -38.44 6.87
C ILE A 66 3.36 -39.29 6.35
N ASP A 67 2.80 -38.94 5.19
CA ASP A 67 2.92 -39.85 4.04
C ASP A 67 2.59 -39.16 2.70
N ALA A 68 3.39 -39.52 1.70
CA ALA A 68 3.20 -39.09 0.32
C ALA A 68 1.95 -39.75 -0.30
N VAL A 69 1.48 -39.14 -1.40
CA VAL A 69 0.42 -39.63 -2.31
C VAL A 69 -1.01 -39.24 -1.91
N THR A 70 -1.44 -38.06 -2.34
CA THR A 70 -2.65 -37.89 -3.18
C THR A 70 -2.75 -36.44 -3.67
N PRO A 71 -2.53 -36.16 -4.97
CA PRO A 71 -3.15 -35.00 -5.60
C PRO A 71 -4.66 -35.29 -5.71
N PHE A 72 -5.45 -34.27 -6.02
CA PHE A 72 -6.91 -34.31 -6.20
C PHE A 72 -7.76 -33.83 -5.01
N LEU A 73 -8.22 -32.59 -5.16
CA LEU A 73 -9.59 -32.19 -4.86
C LEU A 73 -10.03 -32.22 -3.39
N GLN A 74 -9.32 -31.50 -2.52
CA GLN A 74 -9.96 -30.99 -1.30
C GLN A 74 -10.76 -29.71 -1.61
N LYS A 75 -11.80 -29.87 -2.44
CA LYS A 75 -12.86 -28.87 -2.58
C LYS A 75 -13.69 -28.93 -1.30
N LYS A 76 -13.18 -28.35 -0.21
CA LYS A 76 -13.96 -28.15 1.01
C LYS A 76 -14.94 -27.03 0.74
N LEU A 77 -16.12 -27.40 0.26
CA LEU A 77 -17.35 -26.63 0.35
C LEU A 77 -17.64 -26.36 1.83
N VAL A 78 -17.09 -25.27 2.37
CA VAL A 78 -17.58 -24.68 3.62
C VAL A 78 -18.56 -23.57 3.21
N GLY A 79 -19.84 -23.89 3.35
CA GLY A 79 -20.93 -22.93 3.26
C GLY A 79 -20.69 -21.75 4.21
N GLY A 80 -20.79 -20.56 3.64
CA GLY A 80 -20.71 -19.27 4.32
C GLY A 80 -21.25 -18.18 3.42
N GLY A 81 -22.42 -18.41 2.82
CA GLY A 81 -23.10 -17.44 1.95
C GLY A 81 -23.32 -16.12 2.69
N GLY A 82 -22.90 -15.01 2.09
CA GLY A 82 -23.05 -13.64 2.62
C GLY A 82 -21.72 -12.99 3.01
N LYS A 83 -21.02 -13.51 4.02
CA LYS A 83 -19.86 -12.83 4.64
C LYS A 83 -18.55 -13.00 3.87
N TRP A 84 -18.39 -14.13 3.18
CA TRP A 84 -17.20 -14.42 2.34
C TRP A 84 -17.20 -13.63 1.03
N SER A 85 -18.38 -13.31 0.48
CA SER A 85 -18.49 -12.45 -0.70
C SER A 85 -18.05 -11.02 -0.38
N LEU A 86 -18.50 -10.47 0.76
CA LEU A 86 -18.16 -9.12 1.16
C LEU A 86 -16.67 -8.95 1.49
N ALA A 87 -16.05 -9.91 2.18
CA ALA A 87 -14.61 -9.86 2.46
C ALA A 87 -13.76 -9.96 1.17
N ARG A 88 -14.17 -10.80 0.21
CA ARG A 88 -13.51 -10.90 -1.11
C ARG A 88 -13.71 -9.62 -1.94
N LEU A 89 -14.90 -9.04 -1.89
CA LEU A 89 -15.21 -7.77 -2.55
C LEU A 89 -14.42 -6.62 -1.92
N ALA A 90 -14.34 -6.54 -0.60
CA ALA A 90 -13.55 -5.55 0.13
C ALA A 90 -12.06 -5.68 -0.21
N GLY A 91 -11.52 -6.90 -0.27
CA GLY A 91 -10.14 -7.15 -0.71
C GLY A 91 -9.88 -6.72 -2.16
N ALA A 92 -10.84 -6.96 -3.06
CA ALA A 92 -10.75 -6.51 -4.45
C ALA A 92 -10.85 -4.98 -4.59
N LEU A 93 -11.73 -4.34 -3.82
CA LEU A 93 -11.85 -2.89 -3.74
C LEU A 93 -10.57 -2.25 -3.20
N LEU A 94 -10.02 -2.76 -2.11
CA LEU A 94 -8.74 -2.30 -1.55
C LEU A 94 -7.60 -2.44 -2.58
N PHE A 95 -7.56 -3.54 -3.33
CA PHE A 95 -6.59 -3.69 -4.42
C PHE A 95 -6.80 -2.67 -5.54
N GLY A 96 -8.05 -2.43 -5.94
CA GLY A 96 -8.39 -1.44 -6.95
C GLY A 96 -7.98 -0.03 -6.53
N VAL A 97 -8.28 0.36 -5.29
CA VAL A 97 -7.90 1.66 -4.71
C VAL A 97 -6.37 1.80 -4.65
N ASN A 98 -5.66 0.78 -4.15
CA ASN A 98 -4.21 0.82 -4.07
C ASN A 98 -3.57 0.97 -5.47
N SER A 99 -4.06 0.20 -6.44
CA SER A 99 -3.57 0.26 -7.81
C SER A 99 -3.86 1.62 -8.45
N ALA A 100 -5.06 2.17 -8.24
CA ALA A 100 -5.42 3.49 -8.73
C ALA A 100 -4.48 4.57 -8.18
N ILE A 101 -4.21 4.58 -6.88
CA ILE A 101 -3.28 5.55 -6.27
C ILE A 101 -1.87 5.39 -6.85
N GLY A 102 -1.38 4.16 -7.02
CA GLY A 102 -0.09 3.89 -7.65
C GLY A 102 0.01 4.49 -9.07
N TYR A 103 -1.02 4.32 -9.89
CA TYR A 103 -1.06 4.94 -11.22
C TYR A 103 -1.16 6.47 -11.17
N LEU A 104 -1.90 7.04 -10.20
CA LEU A 104 -1.95 8.50 -10.01
C LEU A 104 -0.58 9.07 -9.60
N LEU A 105 0.17 8.38 -8.74
CA LEU A 105 1.54 8.76 -8.37
C LEU A 105 2.49 8.66 -9.58
N MET A 106 2.34 7.62 -10.40
CA MET A 106 3.10 7.48 -11.64
C MET A 106 2.82 8.64 -12.61
N LEU A 107 1.55 9.02 -12.78
CA LEU A 107 1.15 10.19 -13.56
C LEU A 107 1.71 11.49 -12.97
N ALA A 108 1.74 11.62 -11.64
CA ALA A 108 2.32 12.78 -10.97
C ALA A 108 3.83 12.89 -11.21
N ILE A 109 4.57 11.77 -11.16
CA ILE A 109 6.01 11.74 -11.43
C ILE A 109 6.33 12.08 -12.90
N MET A 110 5.46 11.64 -13.81
CA MET A 110 5.56 11.99 -15.25
C MET A 110 5.41 13.49 -15.52
N SER A 111 5.06 14.32 -14.52
CA SER A 111 5.09 15.77 -14.64
C SER A 111 6.49 16.37 -14.74
N PHE A 112 7.55 15.59 -14.49
CA PHE A 112 8.96 16.02 -14.49
C PHE A 112 9.27 17.22 -13.55
N ASN A 113 8.38 17.53 -12.60
CA ASN A 113 8.65 18.56 -11.60
C ASN A 113 9.56 17.99 -10.50
N GLY A 114 10.69 18.65 -10.26
CA GLY A 114 11.68 18.20 -9.28
C GLY A 114 11.12 18.12 -7.86
N GLY A 115 10.35 19.12 -7.42
CA GLY A 115 9.78 19.11 -6.07
C GLY A 115 8.71 18.04 -5.88
N VAL A 116 7.85 17.82 -6.89
CA VAL A 116 6.84 16.73 -6.84
C VAL A 116 7.53 15.37 -6.75
N PHE A 117 8.56 15.15 -7.57
CA PHE A 117 9.36 13.92 -7.53
C PHE A 117 9.96 13.68 -6.14
N VAL A 118 10.62 14.69 -5.57
CA VAL A 118 11.21 14.61 -4.23
C VAL A 118 10.13 14.36 -3.17
N ALA A 119 8.99 15.05 -3.22
CA ALA A 119 7.90 14.86 -2.28
C ALA A 119 7.31 13.44 -2.31
N VAL A 120 7.14 12.86 -3.51
CA VAL A 120 6.66 11.48 -3.65
C VAL A 120 7.70 10.48 -3.14
N VAL A 121 8.97 10.63 -3.50
CA VAL A 121 10.04 9.73 -2.99
C VAL A 121 10.13 9.82 -1.47
N LEU A 122 10.12 11.02 -0.90
CA LEU A 122 10.14 11.22 0.55
C LEU A 122 8.91 10.59 1.22
N GLY A 123 7.71 10.82 0.70
CA GLY A 123 6.49 10.23 1.27
C GLY A 123 6.48 8.70 1.18
N LEU A 124 6.97 8.10 0.09
CA LEU A 124 7.16 6.65 -0.01
C LEU A 124 8.18 6.14 1.02
N THR A 125 9.31 6.84 1.20
CA THR A 125 10.32 6.43 2.20
C THR A 125 9.81 6.55 3.63
N ILE A 126 9.11 7.65 3.96
CA ILE A 126 8.52 7.88 5.27
C ILE A 126 7.41 6.87 5.54
N GLY A 127 6.53 6.62 4.57
CA GLY A 127 5.46 5.62 4.69
C GLY A 127 6.03 4.22 4.89
N CYS A 128 7.01 3.84 4.06
CA CYS A 128 7.73 2.57 4.20
C CYS A 128 8.35 2.43 5.59
N PHE A 129 9.05 3.45 6.08
CA PHE A 129 9.67 3.45 7.41
C PHE A 129 8.63 3.33 8.53
N VAL A 130 7.62 4.21 8.56
CA VAL A 130 6.63 4.25 9.65
C VAL A 130 5.81 2.97 9.74
N PHE A 131 5.36 2.42 8.60
CA PHE A 131 4.48 1.25 8.61
C PHE A 131 5.22 -0.09 8.68
N ARG A 132 6.46 -0.19 8.17
CA ARG A 132 7.26 -1.43 8.31
C ARG A 132 7.96 -1.54 9.65
N THR A 133 8.47 -0.46 10.22
CA THR A 133 9.09 -0.52 11.56
C THR A 133 8.05 -0.82 12.65
N ALA A 134 6.79 -0.39 12.48
CA ALA A 134 5.70 -0.80 13.35
C ALA A 134 5.43 -2.32 13.32
N ASP A 135 5.75 -3.00 12.22
CA ASP A 135 5.64 -4.46 12.11
C ASP A 135 6.85 -5.21 12.68
N ASP A 136 8.04 -4.61 12.64
CA ASP A 136 9.20 -5.17 13.34
C ASP A 136 8.93 -5.21 14.86
N ASP A 137 8.36 -4.14 15.47
CA ASP A 137 8.03 -4.16 16.90
C ASP A 137 6.95 -5.21 17.25
N VAL A 138 5.95 -5.41 16.39
CA VAL A 138 4.89 -6.41 16.61
C VAL A 138 5.40 -7.84 16.39
N THR A 139 6.26 -8.08 15.40
CA THR A 139 6.86 -9.40 15.16
C THR A 139 7.86 -9.77 16.25
N LEU A 140 8.69 -8.82 16.71
CA LEU A 140 9.60 -9.02 17.85
C LEU A 140 8.86 -9.29 19.18
N VAL A 141 7.66 -8.74 19.37
CA VAL A 141 6.80 -9.05 20.52
C VAL A 141 6.14 -10.44 20.39
N VAL A 142 5.75 -10.84 19.17
CA VAL A 142 5.19 -12.19 18.90
C VAL A 142 6.27 -13.28 18.98
N ASP A 143 7.52 -12.97 18.62
CA ASP A 143 8.69 -13.86 18.73
C ASP A 143 9.27 -13.94 20.15
N ASN A 144 8.62 -13.28 21.13
CA ASN A 144 8.91 -13.47 22.56
C ASN A 144 7.85 -14.31 23.31
N PRO A 145 7.47 -15.53 22.84
CA PRO A 145 6.60 -16.44 23.60
C PRO A 145 7.36 -17.16 24.74
N CYS A 146 8.60 -16.75 25.04
CA CYS A 146 9.43 -17.31 26.10
C CYS A 146 9.82 -16.26 27.16
N ALA A 147 8.85 -15.53 27.70
CA ALA A 147 8.99 -14.83 28.97
C ALA A 147 8.23 -15.58 30.08
N CYS A 148 8.67 -16.81 30.35
CA CYS A 148 8.41 -17.52 31.59
C CYS A 148 9.78 -17.95 32.15
N ALA A 149 10.30 -17.18 33.10
CA ALA A 149 11.31 -17.58 34.07
C ALA A 149 10.88 -17.03 35.44
#